data_AF-A0A3D2LD32-F1
#
_entry.id   AF-A0A3D2LD32-F1
#
_cell.length_a   1.000
_cell.length_b   1.000
_cell.length_c   1.000
_cell.angle_alpha   90.00
_cell.angle_beta   90.00
_cell.angle_gamma   90.00
#
_symmetry.space_group_name_H-M   'P 1'
#
loop_
_entity.id
_entity.type
_entity.pdbx_description
1 polymer ?
#
loop_
_entity_poly.entity_id
_entity_poly.type
_entity_poly.pdbx_seq_one_letter_code
_entity_poly.pdbx_strand_id
1 'polypeptide(L)'
;MFKSISAIAALLFAAAILYAGNGLQSTLLSVRGDLEGFPTAIIGLLASAYYAGFILGCRFVPGMIKGVGHIRAFVALASIASSSALAHILFVDATPWAV
;
A
#
# COMPACT_ATOMS: atom_id res chain seq x y z
N MET A 1 -30.11 1.51 -10.42
CA MET A 1 -29.59 2.01 -9.13
C MET A 1 -29.02 0.91 -8.24
N PHE A 2 -29.74 -0.18 -7.94
CA PHE A 2 -29.25 -1.27 -7.05
C PHE A 2 -27.87 -1.85 -7.46
N LYS A 3 -27.63 -2.04 -8.76
CA LYS A 3 -26.37 -2.57 -9.28
C LYS A 3 -25.17 -1.64 -9.03
N SER A 4 -25.37 -0.32 -9.07
CA SER A 4 -24.33 0.67 -8.79
C SER A 4 -24.01 0.77 -7.30
N ILE A 5 -25.03 0.70 -6.44
CA ILE A 5 -24.85 0.70 -4.97
C ILE A 5 -24.05 -0.53 -4.55
N SER A 6 -24.42 -1.71 -5.09
CA SER A 6 -23.69 -2.96 -4.82
C SER A 6 -22.24 -2.89 -5.28
N ALA A 7 -21.95 -2.31 -6.46
CA ALA A 7 -20.59 -2.17 -6.96
C ALA A 7 -19.73 -1.22 -6.10
N ILE A 8 -20.29 -0.09 -5.66
CA ILE A 8 -19.59 0.86 -4.78
C ILE A 8 -19.36 0.25 -3.40
N ALA A 9 -20.35 -0.46 -2.85
CA ALA A 9 -20.22 -1.15 -1.57
C ALA A 9 -19.10 -2.19 -1.60
N ALA A 10 -19.01 -2.99 -2.67
CA ALA A 10 -17.91 -3.94 -2.84
C ALA A 10 -16.54 -3.25 -2.93
N LEU A 11 -16.45 -2.11 -3.63
CA LEU A 11 -15.21 -1.35 -3.76
C LEU A 11 -14.78 -0.71 -2.44
N LEU A 12 -15.72 -0.13 -1.69
CA LEU A 12 -15.47 0.43 -0.35
C LEU A 12 -15.09 -0.66 0.65
N PHE A 13 -15.73 -1.82 0.59
CA PHE A 13 -15.38 -2.95 1.45
C PHE A 13 -13.96 -3.46 1.15
N ALA A 14 -13.60 -3.60 -0.12
CA ALA A 14 -12.25 -3.96 -0.52
C ALA A 14 -11.22 -2.90 -0.09
N ALA A 15 -11.55 -1.61 -0.22
CA ALA A 15 -10.70 -0.52 0.27
C ALA A 15 -10.54 -0.55 1.80
N ALA A 16 -11.60 -0.84 2.56
CA ALA A 16 -11.54 -0.97 4.01
C ALA A 16 -10.58 -2.07 4.44
N ILE A 17 -10.64 -3.24 3.80
CA ILE A 17 -9.71 -4.36 4.05
C ILE A 17 -8.27 -3.94 3.71
N LEU A 18 -8.07 -3.31 2.55
CA LEU A 18 -6.75 -2.87 2.10
C LEU A 18 -6.12 -1.87 3.08
N TYR A 19 -6.88 -0.87 3.54
CA TYR A 19 -6.39 0.13 4.50
C TYR A 19 -6.16 -0.46 5.89
N ALA A 20 -6.99 -1.40 6.34
CA ALA A 20 -6.75 -2.12 7.59
C ALA A 20 -5.42 -2.89 7.55
N GLY A 21 -5.15 -3.60 6.44
CA GLY A 21 -3.88 -4.29 6.23
C GLY A 21 -2.70 -3.33 6.17
N ASN A 22 -2.83 -2.21 5.45
CA ASN A 22 -1.79 -1.18 5.34
C ASN A 22 -1.42 -0.57 6.72
N GLY A 23 -2.41 -0.28 7.56
CA GLY A 23 -2.17 0.22 8.91
C GLY A 23 -1.39 -0.78 9.78
N LEU A 24 -1.82 -2.06 9.76
CA LEU A 24 -1.12 -3.14 10.46
C LEU A 24 0.32 -3.30 9.96
N GLN A 25 0.53 -3.24 8.64
CA GLN A 25 1.84 -3.37 8.04
C GLN A 25 2.78 -2.22 8.43
N SER A 26 2.29 -0.98 8.45
CA SER A 26 3.07 0.19 8.86
C SER A 26 3.54 0.08 10.32
N THR A 27 2.65 -0.38 11.21
CA THR A 27 3.02 -0.65 12.62
C THR A 27 4.01 -1.81 12.72
N LEU A 28 3.77 -2.91 12.01
CA LEU A 28 4.67 -4.08 11.99
C LEU A 28 6.08 -3.66 11.56
N LEU A 29 6.20 -2.89 10.48
CA LEU A 29 7.48 -2.46 9.93
C LEU A 29 8.26 -1.58 10.91
N SER A 30 7.56 -0.68 11.60
CA SER A 30 8.19 0.20 12.62
C SER A 30 8.69 -0.60 13.83
N VAL A 31 7.88 -1.54 14.33
CA VAL A 31 8.24 -2.38 15.49
C VAL A 31 9.33 -3.39 15.12
N ARG A 32 9.26 -4.02 13.94
CA ARG A 32 10.30 -4.93 13.43
C ARG A 32 11.60 -4.20 13.19
N GLY A 33 11.53 -3.00 12.62
CA GLY A 33 12.70 -2.14 12.41
C GLY A 33 13.44 -1.85 13.73
N ASP A 34 12.70 -1.52 14.79
CA ASP A 34 13.25 -1.29 16.12
C ASP A 34 13.85 -2.56 16.75
N LEU A 35 13.14 -3.70 16.64
CA LEU A 35 13.60 -4.98 17.17
C LEU A 35 14.86 -5.53 16.48
N GLU A 36 15.03 -5.28 15.18
CA GLU A 36 16.23 -5.67 14.43
C GLU A 36 17.39 -4.68 14.62
N GLY A 37 17.19 -3.61 15.41
CA GLY A 37 18.22 -2.64 15.73
C GLY A 37 18.55 -1.68 14.59
N PHE A 38 17.62 -1.48 13.65
CA PHE A 38 17.83 -0.49 12.60
C PHE A 38 17.95 0.92 13.21
N PRO A 39 18.88 1.75 12.72
CA PRO A 39 18.96 3.14 13.11
C PRO A 39 17.60 3.84 12.90
N THR A 40 17.17 4.63 13.88
CA THR A 40 15.93 5.42 13.80
C THR A 40 15.87 6.32 12.56
N ALA A 41 17.03 6.79 12.08
CA ALA A 41 17.14 7.53 10.83
C ALA A 41 16.70 6.71 9.59
N ILE A 42 17.00 5.41 9.54
CA ILE A 42 16.61 4.51 8.44
C ILE A 42 15.11 4.22 8.51
N ILE A 43 14.56 4.00 9.71
CA ILE A 43 13.12 3.82 9.92
C ILE A 43 12.35 5.08 9.47
N GLY A 44 12.86 6.28 9.79
CA GLY A 44 12.31 7.55 9.30
C GLY A 44 12.43 7.72 7.78
N LEU A 45 13.53 7.25 7.18
CA LEU A 45 13.70 7.24 5.72
C LEU A 45 12.69 6.30 5.05
N LEU A 46 12.41 5.15 5.64
CA LEU A 46 11.42 4.18 5.18
C LEU A 46 10.01 4.78 5.14
N ALA A 47 9.61 5.43 6.24
CA ALA A 47 8.34 6.15 6.30
C ALA A 47 8.28 7.27 5.26
N SER A 48 9.39 7.98 5.05
CA SER A 48 9.47 9.03 4.02
C SER A 48 9.34 8.47 2.60
N ALA A 49 9.95 7.31 2.32
CA ALA A 49 9.84 6.61 1.04
C ALA A 49 8.38 6.20 0.75
N TYR A 50 7.65 5.73 1.77
CA TYR A 50 6.22 5.43 1.65
C TYR A 50 5.41 6.65 1.21
N TYR A 51 5.62 7.80 1.86
CA TYR A 51 4.92 9.04 1.48
C TYR A 51 5.37 9.58 0.12
N ALA A 52 6.64 9.42 -0.25
CA ALA A 52 7.12 9.77 -1.59
C ALA A 52 6.42 8.92 -2.67
N GLY A 53 6.28 7.61 -2.43
CA GLY A 53 5.49 6.71 -3.27
C GLY A 53 4.02 7.11 -3.34
N PHE A 54 3.42 7.52 -2.22
CA PHE A 54 2.05 8.03 -2.19
C PHE A 54 1.87 9.28 -3.08
N ILE A 55 2.80 10.24 -3.01
CA ILE A 55 2.77 11.46 -3.85
C ILE A 55 2.84 11.09 -5.34
N LEU A 56 3.74 10.18 -5.70
CA LEU A 56 3.83 9.68 -7.08
C LEU A 56 2.52 8.99 -7.49
N GLY A 57 1.96 8.14 -6.62
CA GLY A 57 0.66 7.50 -6.81
C GLY A 57 -0.44 8.52 -7.08
N CYS A 58 -0.57 9.57 -6.27
CA CYS A 58 -1.56 10.63 -6.48
C CYS A 58 -1.43 11.32 -7.85
N ARG A 59 -0.22 11.40 -8.42
CA ARG A 59 0.00 11.99 -9.74
C ARG A 59 -0.38 11.04 -10.88
N PHE A 60 0.00 9.77 -10.80
CA PHE A 60 -0.15 8.83 -11.93
C PHE A 60 -1.48 8.07 -11.92
N VAL A 61 -1.99 7.73 -10.73
CA VAL A 61 -3.21 6.90 -10.57
C VAL A 61 -4.46 7.55 -11.18
N PRO A 62 -4.72 8.87 -11.08
CA PRO A 62 -5.88 9.49 -11.72
C PRO A 62 -5.88 9.33 -13.24
N GLY A 63 -4.70 9.35 -13.88
CA GLY A 63 -4.55 9.10 -15.31
C GLY A 63 -4.90 7.66 -15.68
N MET A 64 -4.38 6.69 -14.92
CA MET A 64 -4.71 5.27 -15.11
C MET A 64 -6.20 5.01 -14.94
N ILE A 65 -6.81 5.57 -13.90
CA ILE A 65 -8.24 5.43 -13.61
C ILE A 65 -9.09 5.94 -14.80
N LYS A 66 -8.74 7.09 -15.39
CA LYS A 66 -9.46 7.64 -16.54
C LYS A 66 -9.35 6.76 -17.79
N GLY A 67 -8.25 6.02 -17.95
CA GLY A 67 -8.01 5.15 -19.11
C GLY A 67 -8.70 3.78 -19.04
N VAL A 68 -8.58 3.08 -17.90
CA VAL A 68 -9.05 1.68 -17.76
C VAL A 68 -10.26 1.52 -16.83
N GLY A 69 -10.67 2.58 -16.12
CA GLY A 69 -11.80 2.59 -15.19
C GLY A 69 -11.42 2.28 -13.74
N HIS A 70 -12.19 2.85 -12.80
CA HIS A 70 -11.91 2.84 -11.36
C HIS A 70 -11.74 1.44 -10.76
N ILE A 71 -12.61 0.48 -11.12
CA ILE A 71 -12.59 -0.87 -10.54
C ILE A 71 -11.33 -1.63 -10.96
N ARG A 72 -10.99 -1.59 -12.25
CA ARG A 72 -9.81 -2.30 -12.80
C ARG A 72 -8.51 -1.70 -12.26
N ALA A 73 -8.43 -0.37 -12.19
CA ALA A 73 -7.28 0.31 -11.63
C ALA A 73 -7.11 -0.02 -10.13
N PHE A 74 -8.21 -0.03 -9.36
CA PHE A 74 -8.17 -0.38 -7.94
C PHE A 74 -7.67 -1.81 -7.71
N VAL A 75 -8.22 -2.79 -8.44
CA VAL A 75 -7.80 -4.20 -8.30
C VAL A 75 -6.32 -4.38 -8.65
N ALA A 76 -5.84 -3.76 -9.74
CA ALA A 76 -4.43 -3.86 -10.12
C ALA A 76 -3.49 -3.27 -9.05
N LEU A 77 -3.81 -2.09 -8.52
CA LEU A 77 -3.02 -1.44 -7.47
C LEU A 77 -3.09 -2.22 -6.14
N ALA A 78 -4.26 -2.76 -5.78
CA ALA A 78 -4.42 -3.60 -4.60
C ALA A 78 -3.62 -4.92 -4.69
N SER A 79 -3.54 -5.52 -5.89
CA SER A 79 -2.69 -6.69 -6.13
C SER A 79 -1.20 -6.36 -6.01
N ILE A 80 -0.76 -5.21 -6.52
CA ILE A 80 0.63 -4.75 -6.37
C ILE A 80 0.95 -4.54 -4.89
N ALA A 81 0.10 -3.83 -4.14
CA ALA A 81 0.28 -3.61 -2.70
C ALA A 81 0.30 -4.92 -1.90
N SER A 82 -0.52 -5.89 -2.28
CA SER A 82 -0.52 -7.22 -1.65
C SER A 82 0.79 -7.97 -1.96
N SER A 83 1.29 -7.89 -3.20
CA SER A 83 2.55 -8.52 -3.59
C SER A 83 3.77 -7.91 -2.89
N SER A 84 3.80 -6.58 -2.66
CA SER A 84 4.88 -5.94 -1.91
C SER A 84 4.84 -6.35 -0.44
N ALA A 85 3.65 -6.50 0.15
CA ALA A 85 3.50 -7.02 1.51
C ALA A 85 4.02 -8.46 1.67
N LEU A 86 3.80 -9.32 0.69
CA LEU A 86 4.41 -10.66 0.67
C LEU A 86 5.94 -10.58 0.49
N ALA A 87 6.44 -9.64 -0.31
CA ALA A 87 7.87 -9.47 -0.55
C ALA A 87 8.64 -9.07 0.72
N HIS A 88 8.04 -8.30 1.64
CA HIS A 88 8.64 -7.98 2.96
C HIS A 88 8.94 -9.22 3.81
N ILE A 89 8.24 -10.34 3.59
CA ILE A 89 8.50 -11.61 4.31
C ILE A 89 9.70 -12.35 3.73
N LEU A 90 9.97 -12.19 2.43
CA LEU A 90 11.02 -12.93 1.72
C LEU A 90 12.42 -12.34 1.94
N PHE A 91 12.51 -11.03 2.22
CA PHE A 91 13.78 -10.34 2.39
C PHE A 91 13.76 -9.49 3.67
N VAL A 92 14.58 -9.86 4.64
CA VAL A 92 14.78 -9.15 5.91
C VAL A 92 15.98 -8.21 5.75
N ASP A 93 15.79 -7.12 5.01
CA ASP A 93 16.83 -6.12 4.76
C ASP A 93 16.18 -4.74 4.54
N ALA A 94 16.87 -3.64 4.88
CA ALA A 94 16.30 -2.29 4.88
C ALA A 94 15.94 -1.76 3.48
N THR A 95 16.64 -2.24 2.45
CA THR A 95 16.43 -1.82 1.06
C THR A 95 15.14 -2.37 0.44
N PRO A 96 14.81 -3.67 0.52
CA PRO A 96 13.52 -4.19 0.05
C PRO A 96 12.33 -3.72 0.89
N TRP A 97 12.55 -3.28 2.13
CA TRP A 97 11.49 -2.71 2.98
C TRP A 97 11.10 -1.27 2.61
N ALA A 98 11.90 -0.57 1.80
CA ALA A 98 11.63 0.80 1.37
C ALA A 98 10.64 0.91 0.20
N VAL A 99 10.18 -0.24 -0.31
CA VAL A 99 9.17 -0.40 -1.37
C VAL A 99 7.86 -0.89 -0.75
#